data_AF-A0A848RUE9-F1
#
_entry.id   AF-A0A848RUE9-F1
#
_cell.length_a   1.000
_cell.length_b   1.000
_cell.length_c   1.000
_cell.angle_alpha   90.00
_cell.angle_beta   90.00
_cell.angle_gamma   90.00
#
_symmetry.space_group_name_H-M   'P 1'
#
loop_
_entity.id
_entity.type
_entity.pdbx_description
1 polymer ?
#
loop_
_entity_poly.entity_id
_entity_poly.type
_entity_poly.pdbx_seq_one_letter_code
_entity_poly.pdbx_strand_id
1 'polypeptide(L)'
;MSVGGPDAITLRAIAREMGMTPNAIYGYFATRDDLATELIRDVSTDLADVLDASWARTKRSSPAGRIRAWANAFRAWSLENREGFRLVFGDPIPGYKAPEGGPAPDAIRRICLGLTGLAALAWPYAAPGADTGTFRWSDFDPLLCDEVRTAFPELPPAALALALRIRSRLHGLVTLEVYGHLQGVTPAPEKLFDADVADLLNTLRLGPQDS
;
A
#
# COMPACT_ATOMS: atom_id res chain seq x y z
N MET A 1 -31.87 -22.89 -10.77
CA MET A 1 -30.60 -22.26 -10.41
C MET A 1 -30.87 -21.33 -9.25
N SER A 2 -30.42 -21.70 -8.04
CA SER A 2 -30.71 -20.98 -6.79
C SER A 2 -29.95 -19.67 -6.71
N VAL A 3 -30.57 -18.67 -6.07
CA VAL A 3 -30.14 -17.26 -5.92
C VAL A 3 -28.98 -17.12 -4.92
N GLY A 4 -27.95 -17.95 -5.06
CA GLY A 4 -26.80 -17.94 -4.16
C GLY A 4 -25.67 -18.73 -4.80
N GLY A 5 -24.93 -18.06 -5.68
CA GLY A 5 -23.68 -18.60 -6.20
C GLY A 5 -22.65 -18.79 -5.07
N PRO A 6 -21.59 -19.59 -5.32
CA PRO A 6 -20.51 -19.88 -4.37
C PRO A 6 -19.72 -18.67 -3.82
N ASP A 7 -20.03 -17.44 -4.26
CA ASP A 7 -19.23 -16.23 -4.00
C ASP A 7 -19.70 -15.35 -2.83
N ALA A 8 -20.79 -15.72 -2.14
CA ALA A 8 -21.26 -14.95 -0.98
C ALA A 8 -20.77 -15.59 0.33
N ILE A 9 -19.58 -15.21 0.79
CA ILE A 9 -19.18 -15.47 2.19
C ILE A 9 -20.19 -14.76 3.10
N THR A 10 -20.96 -15.55 3.86
CA THR A 10 -21.93 -15.05 4.83
C THR A 10 -21.39 -15.15 6.25
N LEU A 11 -21.81 -14.26 7.16
CA LEU A 11 -21.47 -14.37 8.59
C LEU A 11 -21.80 -15.74 9.17
N ARG A 12 -22.89 -16.38 8.71
CA ARG A 12 -23.24 -17.74 9.11
C ARG A 12 -22.23 -18.79 8.66
N ALA A 13 -21.70 -18.66 7.44
CA ALA A 13 -20.65 -19.54 6.94
C ALA A 13 -19.36 -19.39 7.76
N ILE A 14 -18.97 -18.15 8.06
CA ILE A 14 -17.80 -17.85 8.90
C ILE A 14 -18.00 -18.39 10.32
N ALA A 15 -19.18 -18.17 10.92
CA ALA A 15 -19.47 -18.69 12.26
C ALA A 15 -19.31 -20.22 12.33
N ARG A 16 -19.81 -20.93 11.32
CA ARG A 16 -19.67 -22.40 11.24
C ARG A 16 -18.21 -22.82 11.14
N GLU A 17 -17.41 -22.13 10.33
CA GLU A 17 -15.98 -22.41 10.17
C GLU A 17 -15.18 -22.14 11.45
N MET A 18 -15.57 -21.11 12.21
CA MET A 18 -15.02 -20.77 13.52
C MET A 18 -15.54 -21.66 14.67
N GLY A 19 -16.40 -22.66 14.39
CA GLY A 19 -17.03 -23.48 15.42
C GLY A 19 -17.98 -22.71 16.34
N MET A 20 -18.43 -21.52 15.92
CA MET A 20 -19.31 -20.63 16.65
C MET A 20 -20.78 -20.85 16.25
N THR A 21 -21.70 -20.54 17.18
CA THR A 21 -23.11 -20.44 16.80
C THR A 21 -23.32 -19.18 15.95
N PRO A 22 -24.28 -19.18 15.00
CA PRO A 22 -24.63 -17.98 14.25
C PRO A 22 -24.98 -16.79 15.15
N ASN A 23 -25.60 -17.02 16.31
CA ASN A 23 -25.95 -15.93 17.22
C ASN A 23 -24.71 -15.30 17.88
N ALA A 24 -23.66 -16.09 18.13
CA ALA A 24 -22.42 -15.59 18.70
C ALA A 24 -21.71 -14.61 17.76
N ILE A 25 -21.63 -14.90 16.45
CA ILE A 25 -20.95 -13.99 15.51
C ILE A 25 -21.67 -12.64 15.37
N TYR A 26 -23.01 -12.64 15.43
CA TYR A 26 -23.80 -11.40 15.39
C TYR A 26 -23.63 -10.55 16.66
N GLY A 27 -23.15 -11.13 17.76
CA GLY A 27 -22.74 -10.38 18.95
C GLY A 27 -21.46 -9.57 18.77
N TYR A 28 -20.62 -9.94 17.78
CA TYR A 28 -19.39 -9.21 17.44
C TYR A 28 -19.60 -8.26 16.26
N PHE A 29 -20.31 -8.71 15.22
CA PHE A 29 -20.53 -7.95 13.99
C PHE A 29 -22.00 -8.00 13.58
N ALA A 30 -22.65 -6.84 13.55
CA ALA A 30 -24.08 -6.76 13.20
C ALA A 30 -24.32 -7.16 11.73
N THR A 31 -23.37 -6.86 10.84
CA THR A 31 -23.45 -7.14 9.41
C THR A 31 -22.14 -7.71 8.85
N ARG A 32 -22.22 -8.28 7.64
CA ARG A 32 -21.05 -8.69 6.87
C ARG A 32 -20.12 -7.51 6.59
N ASP A 33 -20.69 -6.33 6.33
CA ASP A 33 -19.93 -5.12 6.01
C ASP A 33 -19.18 -4.61 7.24
N ASP A 34 -19.72 -4.78 8.46
CA ASP A 34 -19.01 -4.46 9.70
C ASP A 34 -17.79 -5.37 9.88
N LEU A 35 -17.96 -6.69 9.65
CA LEU A 35 -16.83 -7.62 9.70
C LEU A 35 -15.78 -7.29 8.63
N ALA A 36 -16.20 -7.01 7.39
CA ALA A 36 -15.28 -6.66 6.31
C ALA A 36 -14.53 -5.35 6.60
N THR A 37 -15.22 -4.36 7.17
CA THR A 37 -14.62 -3.08 7.59
C THR A 37 -13.52 -3.32 8.61
N GLU A 38 -13.80 -4.11 9.66
CA GLU A 38 -12.82 -4.39 10.71
C GLU A 38 -11.64 -5.23 10.20
N LEU A 39 -11.88 -6.22 9.34
CA LEU A 39 -10.78 -6.98 8.71
C LEU A 39 -9.89 -6.09 7.84
N ILE A 40 -10.47 -5.20 7.02
CA ILE A 40 -9.68 -4.27 6.21
C ILE A 40 -8.93 -3.28 7.10
N ARG A 41 -9.55 -2.82 8.19
CA ARG A 41 -8.92 -1.95 9.20
C ARG A 41 -7.69 -2.62 9.82
N ASP A 42 -7.83 -3.84 10.31
CA ASP A 42 -6.75 -4.57 10.97
C ASP A 42 -5.59 -4.84 10.02
N VAL A 43 -5.88 -5.35 8.82
CA VAL A 43 -4.86 -5.64 7.81
C VAL A 43 -4.14 -4.37 7.35
N SER A 44 -4.88 -3.27 7.14
CA SER A 44 -4.27 -2.00 6.74
C SER A 44 -3.40 -1.43 7.87
N THR A 45 -3.83 -1.58 9.13
CA THR A 45 -3.08 -1.12 10.31
C THR A 45 -1.78 -1.91 10.47
N ASP A 46 -1.83 -3.23 10.32
CA ASP A 46 -0.64 -4.09 10.36
C ASP A 46 0.39 -3.69 9.30
N LEU A 47 -0.06 -3.45 8.05
CA LEU A 47 0.82 -2.91 7.01
C LEU A 47 1.42 -1.55 7.40
N ALA A 48 0.59 -0.61 7.88
CA ALA A 48 1.05 0.72 8.29
C ALA A 48 2.12 0.62 9.40
N ASP A 49 1.93 -0.25 10.39
CA ASP A 49 2.86 -0.48 11.49
C ASP A 49 4.21 -1.05 11.00
N VAL A 50 4.18 -2.01 10.08
CA VAL A 50 5.42 -2.56 9.48
C VAL A 50 6.22 -1.48 8.74
N LEU A 51 5.53 -0.63 7.98
CA LEU A 51 6.16 0.44 7.21
C LEU A 51 6.71 1.55 8.11
N ASP A 52 6.00 1.93 9.16
CA ASP A 52 6.47 2.91 10.14
C ASP A 52 7.64 2.38 10.96
N ALA A 53 7.64 1.09 11.29
CA ALA A 53 8.79 0.45 11.92
C ALA A 53 10.02 0.45 10.98
N SER A 54 9.82 0.28 9.67
CA SER A 54 10.91 0.42 8.68
C SER A 54 11.47 1.84 8.66
N TRP A 55 10.60 2.85 8.68
CA TRP A 55 11.03 4.25 8.81
C TRP A 55 11.81 4.52 10.08
N ALA A 56 11.36 4.00 11.21
CA ALA A 56 11.99 4.19 12.51
C ALA A 56 13.41 3.60 12.55
N ARG A 57 13.59 2.39 11.99
CA ARG A 57 14.89 1.71 11.95
C ARG A 57 15.91 2.35 11.02
N THR A 58 15.45 3.06 9.98
CA THR A 58 16.30 3.61 8.93
C THR A 58 16.52 5.12 9.01
N LYS A 59 16.20 5.76 10.14
CA LYS A 59 16.37 7.23 10.34
C LYS A 59 17.79 7.74 10.04
N ARG A 60 18.82 6.91 10.26
CA ARG A 60 20.24 7.26 10.03
C ARG A 60 20.77 6.81 8.66
N SER A 61 19.95 6.17 7.83
CA SER A 61 20.32 5.72 6.50
C SER A 61 20.23 6.85 5.48
N SER A 62 20.93 6.70 4.35
CA SER A 62 20.76 7.60 3.19
C SER A 62 19.33 7.54 2.63
N PRO A 63 18.89 8.54 1.84
CA PRO A 63 17.60 8.50 1.13
C PRO A 63 17.39 7.19 0.36
N ALA A 64 18.42 6.74 -0.37
CA ALA A 64 18.40 5.47 -1.09
C ALA A 64 18.17 4.26 -0.17
N GLY A 65 18.88 4.24 0.97
CA GLY A 65 18.73 3.19 1.98
C GLY A 65 17.34 3.15 2.59
N ARG A 66 16.72 4.31 2.85
CA ARG A 66 15.35 4.41 3.39
C ARG A 66 14.30 3.93 2.38
N ILE A 67 14.42 4.33 1.11
CA ILE A 67 13.53 3.85 0.03
C ILE A 67 13.63 2.34 -0.13
N ARG A 68 14.85 1.80 -0.19
CA ARG A 68 15.05 0.35 -0.31
C ARG A 68 14.50 -0.42 0.90
N ALA A 69 14.70 0.08 2.11
CA ALA A 69 14.16 -0.55 3.30
C ALA A 69 12.62 -0.51 3.35
N TRP A 70 12.00 0.57 2.91
CA TRP A 70 10.54 0.66 2.82
C TRP A 70 9.99 -0.30 1.76
N ALA A 71 10.59 -0.32 0.57
CA ALA A 71 10.25 -1.25 -0.50
C ALA A 71 10.34 -2.71 -0.05
N ASN A 72 11.44 -3.09 0.60
CA ASN A 72 11.65 -4.44 1.14
C ASN A 72 10.62 -4.79 2.21
N ALA A 73 10.30 -3.85 3.12
CA ALA A 73 9.31 -4.07 4.16
C ALA A 73 7.91 -4.29 3.56
N PHE A 74 7.53 -3.47 2.57
CA PHE A 74 6.27 -3.63 1.84
C PHE A 74 6.17 -4.99 1.14
N ARG A 75 7.22 -5.41 0.42
CA ARG A 75 7.26 -6.71 -0.26
C ARG A 75 7.19 -7.87 0.74
N ALA A 76 8.02 -7.84 1.78
CA ALA A 76 8.07 -8.90 2.79
C ALA A 76 6.69 -9.10 3.44
N TRP A 77 6.07 -8.01 3.91
CA TRP A 77 4.72 -8.06 4.46
C TRP A 77 3.69 -8.63 3.48
N SER A 78 3.72 -8.17 2.22
CA SER A 78 2.76 -8.61 1.20
C SER A 78 2.86 -10.11 0.89
N LEU A 79 4.08 -10.67 0.92
CA LEU A 79 4.31 -12.09 0.66
C LEU A 79 4.00 -12.97 1.88
N GLU A 80 4.21 -12.46 3.09
CA GLU A 80 3.84 -13.13 4.34
C GLU A 80 2.32 -13.10 4.57
N ASN A 81 1.65 -12.01 4.17
CA ASN A 81 0.22 -11.76 4.37
C ASN A 81 -0.57 -11.71 3.05
N ARG A 82 -0.40 -12.71 2.16
CA ARG A 82 -1.01 -12.70 0.81
C ARG A 82 -2.53 -12.49 0.80
N GLU A 83 -3.26 -13.13 1.70
CA GLU A 83 -4.73 -12.97 1.75
C GLU A 83 -5.12 -11.58 2.25
N GLY A 84 -4.38 -11.01 3.20
CA GLY A 84 -4.55 -9.62 3.63
C GLY A 84 -4.26 -8.64 2.51
N PHE A 85 -3.18 -8.89 1.75
CA PHE A 85 -2.88 -8.10 0.55
C PHE A 85 -4.04 -8.13 -0.45
N ARG A 86 -4.59 -9.32 -0.75
CA ARG A 86 -5.73 -9.47 -1.67
C ARG A 86 -6.99 -8.80 -1.14
N LEU A 87 -7.21 -8.82 0.17
CA LEU A 87 -8.34 -8.15 0.81
C LEU A 87 -8.28 -6.61 0.61
N VAL A 88 -7.09 -6.02 0.69
CA VAL A 88 -6.91 -4.56 0.63
C VAL A 88 -6.67 -4.05 -0.80
N PHE A 89 -5.94 -4.80 -1.62
CA PHE A 89 -5.46 -4.37 -2.94
C PHE A 89 -6.02 -5.19 -4.11
N GLY A 90 -6.87 -6.18 -3.83
CA GLY A 90 -7.52 -7.01 -4.85
C GLY A 90 -8.85 -6.48 -5.31
N ASP A 91 -9.66 -7.39 -5.85
CA ASP A 91 -11.00 -7.05 -6.33
C ASP A 91 -11.88 -6.56 -5.17
N PRO A 92 -12.69 -5.51 -5.39
CA PRO A 92 -13.63 -5.04 -4.39
C PRO A 92 -14.56 -6.17 -3.93
N ILE A 93 -14.78 -6.26 -2.62
CA ILE A 93 -15.69 -7.23 -2.03
C ILE A 93 -17.10 -7.00 -2.62
N PRO A 94 -17.72 -8.00 -3.29
CA PRO A 94 -19.02 -7.80 -3.92
C PRO A 94 -20.08 -7.35 -2.91
N GLY A 95 -20.77 -6.24 -3.24
CA GLY A 95 -21.84 -5.67 -2.43
C GLY A 95 -21.41 -4.97 -1.12
N TYR A 96 -20.12 -4.95 -0.80
CA TYR A 96 -19.61 -4.25 0.39
C TYR A 96 -19.75 -2.74 0.25
N LYS A 97 -20.25 -2.09 1.29
CA LYS A 97 -20.29 -0.63 1.39
C LYS A 97 -19.34 -0.18 2.49
N ALA A 98 -18.25 0.47 2.08
CA ALA A 98 -17.34 1.08 3.02
C ALA A 98 -18.04 2.21 3.82
N PRO A 99 -17.70 2.39 5.11
CA PRO A 99 -18.17 3.53 5.88
C PRO A 99 -17.62 4.85 5.31
N GLU A 100 -18.21 5.97 5.75
CA GLU A 100 -17.70 7.30 5.42
C GLU A 100 -16.24 7.44 5.88
N GLY A 101 -15.38 8.00 5.02
CA GLY A 101 -13.93 8.07 5.26
C GLY A 101 -13.17 6.76 4.98
N GLY A 102 -13.88 5.69 4.61
CA GLY A 102 -13.30 4.38 4.30
C GLY A 102 -13.06 3.50 5.53
N PRO A 103 -12.69 2.22 5.33
CA PRO A 103 -12.58 1.25 6.41
C PRO A 103 -11.41 1.49 7.36
N ALA A 104 -10.33 2.13 6.89
CA ALA A 104 -9.06 2.23 7.61
C ALA A 104 -8.41 3.62 7.48
N PRO A 105 -9.12 4.73 7.82
CA PRO A 105 -8.68 6.07 7.49
C PRO A 105 -7.29 6.42 8.06
N ASP A 106 -7.01 6.06 9.32
CA ASP A 106 -5.71 6.32 9.96
C ASP A 106 -4.56 5.54 9.29
N ALA A 107 -4.74 4.23 9.07
CA ALA A 107 -3.74 3.39 8.43
C ALA A 107 -3.44 3.85 6.99
N ILE A 108 -4.48 4.16 6.20
CA ILE A 108 -4.31 4.68 4.85
C ILE A 108 -3.60 6.03 4.86
N ARG A 109 -3.95 6.93 5.78
CA ARG A 109 -3.27 8.20 5.97
C ARG A 109 -1.78 8.00 6.27
N ARG A 110 -1.43 7.14 7.22
CA ARG A 110 -0.03 6.81 7.58
C ARG A 110 0.76 6.27 6.38
N ILE A 111 0.18 5.32 5.64
CA ILE A 111 0.81 4.75 4.43
C ILE A 111 1.02 5.83 3.36
N CYS A 112 0.03 6.67 3.10
CA CYS A 112 0.12 7.77 2.14
C CYS A 112 1.19 8.79 2.53
N LEU A 113 1.22 9.23 3.79
CA LEU A 113 2.24 10.16 4.27
C LEU A 113 3.64 9.53 4.28
N GLY A 114 3.75 8.25 4.62
CA GLY A 114 4.99 7.48 4.52
C GLY A 114 5.51 7.45 3.08
N LEU A 115 4.67 7.13 2.11
CA LEU A 115 5.02 7.15 0.70
C LEU A 115 5.43 8.56 0.22
N THR A 116 4.66 9.60 0.57
CA THR A 116 5.02 10.99 0.26
C THR A 116 6.36 11.37 0.89
N GLY A 117 6.65 10.88 2.09
CA GLY A 117 7.95 11.04 2.75
C GLY A 117 9.12 10.44 1.94
N LEU A 118 8.91 9.33 1.22
CA LEU A 118 9.93 8.79 0.31
C LEU A 118 10.19 9.75 -0.85
N ALA A 119 9.12 10.28 -1.46
CA ALA A 119 9.26 11.29 -2.51
C ALA A 119 9.91 12.57 -1.98
N ALA A 120 9.61 12.99 -0.77
CA ALA A 120 10.22 14.14 -0.12
C ALA A 120 11.74 13.99 0.03
N LEU A 121 12.20 12.79 0.43
CA LEU A 121 13.63 12.48 0.52
C LEU A 121 14.32 12.47 -0.85
N ALA A 122 13.63 12.00 -1.88
CA ALA A 122 14.17 11.94 -3.24
C ALA A 122 14.09 13.29 -3.96
N TRP A 123 13.18 14.18 -3.58
CA TRP A 123 12.85 15.39 -4.31
C TRP A 123 14.07 16.29 -4.59
N PRO A 124 14.98 16.57 -3.64
CA PRO A 124 16.16 17.40 -3.92
C PRO A 124 17.06 16.85 -5.05
N TYR A 125 17.06 15.53 -5.24
CA TYR A 125 17.86 14.84 -6.26
C TYR A 125 17.11 14.74 -7.59
N ALA A 126 15.80 14.47 -7.53
CA ALA A 126 14.95 14.30 -8.71
C ALA A 126 14.55 15.64 -9.36
N ALA A 127 14.36 16.69 -8.57
CA ALA A 127 13.81 17.98 -9.01
C ALA A 127 14.56 18.61 -10.20
N PRO A 128 15.91 18.61 -10.29
CA PRO A 128 16.61 19.23 -11.40
C PRO A 128 16.38 18.53 -12.76
N GLY A 129 15.77 17.35 -12.77
CA GLY A 129 15.35 16.64 -13.99
C GLY A 129 13.85 16.46 -14.12
N ALA A 130 13.06 16.97 -13.18
CA ALA A 130 11.61 16.79 -13.16
C ALA A 130 10.92 17.88 -13.99
N ASP A 131 9.90 17.49 -14.77
CA ASP A 131 8.95 18.46 -15.31
C ASP A 131 8.01 18.92 -14.19
N THR A 132 8.33 20.06 -13.57
CA THR A 132 7.52 20.67 -12.51
C THR A 132 6.28 21.37 -13.06
N GLY A 133 6.18 21.54 -14.38
CA GLY A 133 5.10 22.26 -15.05
C GLY A 133 3.90 21.39 -15.43
N THR A 134 4.02 20.06 -15.39
CA THR A 134 2.92 19.15 -15.78
C THR A 134 1.77 19.12 -14.79
N PHE A 135 2.07 18.99 -13.49
CA PHE A 135 1.06 18.70 -12.46
C PHE A 135 0.62 19.95 -11.70
N ARG A 136 -0.67 20.00 -11.34
CA ARG A 136 -1.29 21.00 -10.47
C ARG A 136 -1.91 20.29 -9.28
N TRP A 137 -2.10 21.03 -8.19
CA TRP A 137 -2.78 20.47 -7.02
C TRP A 137 -4.22 20.03 -7.31
N SER A 138 -4.89 20.67 -8.27
CA SER A 138 -6.23 20.31 -8.73
C SER A 138 -6.31 18.93 -9.41
N ASP A 139 -5.16 18.34 -9.76
CA ASP A 139 -5.10 17.03 -10.41
C ASP A 139 -5.17 15.87 -9.41
N PHE A 140 -5.18 16.17 -8.10
CA PHE A 140 -5.22 15.19 -7.03
C PHE A 140 -6.44 15.38 -6.13
N ASP A 141 -6.76 14.34 -5.36
CA ASP A 141 -7.82 14.40 -4.35
C ASP A 141 -7.57 15.53 -3.33
N PRO A 142 -8.59 16.36 -3.01
CA PRO A 142 -8.43 17.48 -2.08
C PRO A 142 -7.99 17.08 -0.68
N LEU A 143 -8.52 15.98 -0.12
CA LEU A 143 -8.14 15.51 1.22
C LEU A 143 -6.68 15.08 1.25
N LEU A 144 -6.24 14.37 0.21
CA LEU A 144 -4.82 14.03 0.04
C LEU A 144 -3.95 15.29 -0.05
N CYS A 145 -4.37 16.29 -0.82
CA CYS A 145 -3.64 17.55 -0.95
C CYS A 145 -3.48 18.26 0.40
N ASP A 146 -4.53 18.35 1.19
CA ASP A 146 -4.52 19.04 2.48
C ASP A 146 -3.61 18.34 3.50
N GLU A 147 -3.66 17.01 3.54
CA GLU A 147 -2.74 16.20 4.35
C GLU A 147 -1.28 16.40 3.95
N VAL A 148 -0.99 16.36 2.64
CA VAL A 148 0.37 16.53 2.12
C VAL A 148 0.89 17.94 2.39
N ARG A 149 0.09 18.98 2.20
CA ARG A 149 0.52 20.37 2.49
C ARG A 149 0.78 20.59 3.97
N THR A 150 0.00 19.95 4.83
CA THR A 150 0.19 20.02 6.28
C THR A 150 1.51 19.34 6.69
N ALA A 151 1.79 18.15 6.16
CA ALA A 151 2.97 17.37 6.53
C ALA A 151 4.26 17.80 5.81
N PHE A 152 4.14 18.30 4.58
CA PHE A 152 5.26 18.61 3.67
C PHE A 152 5.00 19.92 2.90
N PRO A 153 4.97 21.08 3.58
CA PRO A 153 4.52 22.36 2.99
C PRO A 153 5.36 22.82 1.79
N GLU A 154 6.63 22.43 1.72
CA GLU A 154 7.56 22.81 0.66
C GLU A 154 7.48 21.91 -0.59
N LEU A 155 6.69 20.84 -0.55
CA LEU A 155 6.59 19.93 -1.70
C LEU A 155 5.66 20.49 -2.78
N PRO A 156 6.12 20.57 -4.04
CA PRO A 156 5.24 20.94 -5.14
C PRO A 156 4.35 19.76 -5.56
N PRO A 157 3.28 20.01 -6.36
CA PRO A 157 2.43 18.95 -6.92
C PRO A 157 3.20 17.85 -7.67
N ALA A 158 4.31 18.23 -8.32
CA ALA A 158 5.18 17.29 -9.02
C ALA A 158 5.86 16.27 -8.08
N ALA A 159 6.09 16.62 -6.81
CA ALA A 159 6.60 15.68 -5.81
C ALA A 159 5.51 14.70 -5.35
N LEU A 160 4.24 15.13 -5.29
CA LEU A 160 3.12 14.23 -5.04
C LEU A 160 2.93 13.25 -6.22
N ALA A 161 3.05 13.73 -7.46
CA ALA A 161 3.08 12.85 -8.63
C ALA A 161 4.23 11.83 -8.56
N LEU A 162 5.41 12.26 -8.08
CA LEU A 162 6.55 11.37 -7.85
C LEU A 162 6.24 10.29 -6.81
N ALA A 163 5.57 10.64 -5.70
CA ALA A 163 5.13 9.68 -4.69
C ALA A 163 4.23 8.60 -5.29
N LEU A 164 3.25 8.98 -6.12
CA LEU A 164 2.38 8.04 -6.81
C LEU A 164 3.12 7.15 -7.80
N ARG A 165 4.12 7.68 -8.52
CA ARG A 165 4.97 6.88 -9.43
C ARG A 165 5.82 5.86 -8.66
N ILE A 166 6.41 6.27 -7.54
CA ILE A 166 7.13 5.35 -6.62
C ILE A 166 6.18 4.24 -6.18
N ARG A 167 4.96 4.59 -5.73
CA ARG A 167 3.94 3.63 -5.32
C ARG A 167 3.61 2.63 -6.40
N SER A 168 3.28 3.11 -7.61
CA SER A 168 2.89 2.25 -8.73
C SER A 168 3.98 1.24 -9.05
N ARG A 169 5.25 1.66 -9.01
CA ARG A 169 6.39 0.81 -9.30
C ARG A 169 6.60 -0.27 -8.22
N LEU A 170 6.56 0.12 -6.94
CA LEU A 170 6.67 -0.81 -5.82
C LEU A 170 5.49 -1.80 -5.75
N HIS A 171 4.27 -1.34 -6.02
CA HIS A 171 3.09 -2.20 -6.04
C HIS A 171 3.09 -3.17 -7.21
N GLY A 172 3.43 -2.73 -8.42
CA GLY A 172 3.24 -3.50 -9.64
C GLY A 172 3.87 -4.89 -9.57
N LEU A 173 5.17 -4.96 -9.23
CA LEU A 173 5.87 -6.24 -9.17
C LEU A 173 5.42 -7.10 -7.98
N VAL A 174 5.16 -6.49 -6.83
CA VAL A 174 4.66 -7.20 -5.63
C VAL A 174 3.29 -7.81 -5.90
N THR A 175 2.39 -7.10 -6.57
CA THR A 175 1.09 -7.62 -7.01
C THR A 175 1.29 -8.84 -7.92
N LEU A 176 2.13 -8.73 -8.96
CA LEU A 176 2.41 -9.88 -9.85
C LEU A 176 2.90 -11.10 -9.07
N GLU A 177 3.73 -10.90 -8.05
CA GLU A 177 4.26 -11.97 -7.22
C GLU A 177 3.19 -12.57 -6.28
N VAL A 178 2.41 -11.74 -5.59
CA VAL A 178 1.33 -12.18 -4.67
C VAL A 178 0.24 -12.98 -5.40
N TYR A 179 -0.08 -12.58 -6.63
CA TYR A 179 -1.06 -13.29 -7.48
C TYR A 179 -0.45 -14.46 -8.26
N GLY A 180 0.85 -14.73 -8.10
CA GLY A 180 1.51 -15.89 -8.68
C GLY A 180 1.83 -15.76 -10.18
N HIS A 181 1.70 -14.57 -10.77
CA HIS A 181 2.00 -14.33 -12.20
C HIS A 181 3.49 -14.49 -12.55
N LEU A 182 4.38 -14.49 -11.56
CA LEU A 182 5.81 -14.77 -11.76
C LEU A 182 6.16 -16.27 -11.65
N GLN A 183 5.23 -17.10 -11.15
CA GLN A 183 5.45 -18.54 -11.02
C GLN A 183 5.59 -19.17 -12.41
N GLY A 184 6.61 -19.99 -12.60
CA GLY A 184 6.93 -20.59 -13.90
C GLY A 184 7.57 -19.63 -14.92
N VAL A 185 7.64 -18.33 -14.62
CA VAL A 185 8.35 -17.33 -15.44
C VAL A 185 9.78 -17.15 -14.96
N THR A 186 9.99 -17.05 -13.65
CA THR A 186 11.32 -16.94 -13.03
C THR A 186 11.39 -17.70 -11.71
N PRO A 187 12.48 -18.44 -11.44
CA PRO A 187 12.71 -19.05 -10.13
C PRO A 187 13.25 -18.06 -9.08
N ALA A 188 13.54 -16.81 -9.47
CA ALA A 188 14.17 -15.81 -8.61
C ALA A 188 13.46 -14.43 -8.69
N PRO A 189 12.17 -14.33 -8.27
CA PRO A 189 11.42 -13.07 -8.29
C PRO A 189 12.05 -11.98 -7.42
N GLU A 190 12.79 -12.35 -6.37
CA GLU A 190 13.52 -11.42 -5.51
C GLU A 190 14.59 -10.64 -6.25
N LYS A 191 15.31 -11.27 -7.20
CA LYS A 191 16.32 -10.58 -8.02
C LYS A 191 15.70 -9.55 -8.95
N LEU A 192 14.51 -9.85 -9.47
CA LEU A 192 13.76 -8.92 -10.30
C LEU A 192 13.32 -7.70 -9.49
N PHE A 193 12.86 -7.93 -8.26
CA PHE A 193 12.49 -6.85 -7.34
C PHE A 193 13.69 -5.97 -6.96
N ASP A 194 14.83 -6.58 -6.62
CA ASP A 194 16.04 -5.84 -6.30
C ASP A 194 16.54 -5.00 -7.48
N ALA A 195 16.47 -5.54 -8.70
CA ALA A 195 16.81 -4.82 -9.92
C ALA A 195 15.87 -3.65 -10.19
N ASP A 196 14.55 -3.83 -10.01
CA ASP A 196 13.58 -2.76 -10.21
C ASP A 196 13.73 -1.63 -9.18
N VAL A 197 13.98 -1.97 -7.90
CA VAL A 197 14.29 -0.99 -6.86
C VAL A 197 15.58 -0.24 -7.19
N ALA A 198 16.62 -0.93 -7.68
CA ALA A 198 17.86 -0.28 -8.09
C ALA A 198 17.64 0.70 -9.26
N ASP A 199 16.86 0.32 -10.28
CA ASP A 199 16.53 1.19 -11.41
C ASP A 199 15.68 2.40 -10.99
N LEU A 200 14.72 2.19 -10.07
CA LEU A 200 13.98 3.29 -9.45
C LEU A 200 14.91 4.28 -8.77
N LEU A 201 15.85 3.81 -7.94
CA LEU A 201 16.83 4.67 -7.28
C LEU A 201 17.71 5.43 -8.27
N ASN A 202 18.14 4.78 -9.36
CA ASN A 202 18.91 5.44 -10.43
C ASN A 202 18.08 6.54 -11.12
N THR A 203 16.81 6.28 -11.42
CA THR A 203 15.88 7.26 -12.00
C THR A 203 15.70 8.48 -11.08
N LEU A 204 15.73 8.26 -9.76
CA LEU A 204 15.68 9.31 -8.74
C LEU A 204 17.04 10.00 -8.51
N ARG A 205 18.09 9.63 -9.26
CA ARG A 205 19.47 10.10 -9.08
C ARG A 205 20.04 9.79 -7.70
N LEU A 206 19.58 8.71 -7.10
CA LEU A 206 19.99 8.15 -5.81
C LEU A 206 20.82 6.86 -5.95
N GLY A 207 21.20 6.51 -7.18
CA GLY A 207 22.10 5.39 -7.49
C GLY A 207 23.52 5.59 -6.92
N PRO A 208 24.35 4.54 -6.93
CA PRO A 208 25.79 4.70 -6.71
C PRO A 208 26.31 5.76 -7.67
N GLN A 209 26.93 6.81 -7.16
CA GLN A 209 27.64 7.77 -8.01
C GLN A 209 28.92 7.06 -8.45
N ASP A 210 29.05 6.76 -9.74
CA ASP A 210 30.31 6.28 -10.30
C ASP A 210 31.39 7.30 -9.92
N SER A 211 32.33 6.86 -9.08
CA SER A 211 33.48 7.65 -8.62
C SER A 211 34.67 7.46 -9.56
#